data_AF-A0A2N1MX38-F1
#
_entry.id   AF-A0A2N1MX38-F1
#
_cell.length_a   1.000
_cell.length_b   1.000
_cell.length_c   1.000
_cell.angle_alpha   90.00
_cell.angle_beta   90.00
_cell.angle_gamma   90.00
#
_symmetry.space_group_name_H-M   'P 1'
#
loop_
_entity.id
_entity.type
_entity.pdbx_description
1 polymer ?
#
loop_
_entity_poly.entity_id
_entity_poly.type
_entity_poly.pdbx_seq_one_letter_code
_entity_poly.pdbx_strand_id
1 'polypeptide(L)'
;MSLEAIIESANLLLQTTLNANIGFAEISTNKEKFIFTCKEEEILKLATRLELLKKQIRVLQYTLQRKRCLEHFESSDLDGESVETSLEERNKEKKIVYAALNTKNRVKDKAAENTEIGRVIMTSLFSEGNKTSYESCLNEMINHRDILVSGFLKSHQELLGIQYELTNLKKAVIVRHIENRILMRQINEITSKPMTKYYESSGNNQAEILQLKINLTNARSKREIVRNVLQGLILESGVEWANDEHLLKLMLVIGEEI
;
A
#
# COMPACT_ATOMS: atom_id res chain seq x y z
N MET A 1 3.10 6.43 -17.88
CA MET A 1 2.31 5.54 -18.77
C MET A 1 0.93 6.13 -18.91
N SER A 2 0.55 6.56 -20.12
CA SER A 2 -0.78 7.11 -20.38
C SER A 2 -1.84 6.01 -20.34
N LEU A 3 -3.07 6.36 -19.97
CA LEU A 3 -4.22 5.45 -19.93
C LEU A 3 -4.49 4.82 -21.30
N GLU A 4 -4.17 5.55 -22.38
CA GLU A 4 -4.24 5.08 -23.76
C GLU A 4 -3.31 3.89 -24.01
N ALA A 5 -2.06 3.94 -23.54
CA ALA A 5 -1.12 2.83 -23.71
C ALA A 5 -1.60 1.55 -23.01
N ILE A 6 -2.32 1.69 -21.88
CA ILE A 6 -2.91 0.55 -21.16
C ILE A 6 -4.08 -0.03 -21.96
N ILE A 7 -4.96 0.82 -22.49
CA ILE A 7 -6.10 0.38 -23.30
C ILE A 7 -5.62 -0.31 -24.59
N GLU A 8 -4.58 0.22 -25.22
CA GLU A 8 -4.01 -0.34 -26.45
C GLU A 8 -3.36 -1.71 -26.18
N SER A 9 -2.61 -1.84 -25.08
CA SER A 9 -2.04 -3.13 -24.65
C SER A 9 -3.10 -4.17 -24.29
N ALA A 10 -4.20 -3.76 -23.66
CA ALA A 10 -5.31 -4.64 -23.31
C ALA A 10 -6.07 -5.13 -24.56
N ASN A 11 -6.29 -4.25 -25.54
CA ASN A 11 -6.91 -4.61 -26.81
C ASN A 11 -6.03 -5.55 -27.64
N LEU A 12 -4.72 -5.34 -27.64
CA LEU A 12 -3.77 -6.22 -28.30
C LEU A 12 -3.77 -7.63 -27.68
N LEU A 13 -3.76 -7.70 -26.34
CA LEU A 13 -3.87 -8.96 -25.60
C LEU A 13 -5.19 -9.67 -25.93
N LEU A 14 -6.30 -8.95 -25.94
CA LEU A 14 -7.62 -9.51 -26.25
C LEU A 14 -7.65 -10.14 -27.67
N GLN A 15 -7.09 -9.44 -28.67
CA GLN A 15 -7.00 -9.98 -30.03
C GLN A 15 -6.06 -11.19 -30.14
N THR A 16 -4.93 -11.18 -29.44
CA THR A 16 -4.02 -12.35 -29.43
C THR A 16 -4.64 -13.56 -28.76
N THR A 17 -5.45 -13.37 -27.72
CA THR A 17 -6.19 -14.48 -27.07
C THR A 17 -7.36 -14.99 -27.91
N LEU A 18 -7.99 -14.13 -28.72
CA LEU A 18 -9.09 -14.52 -29.61
C LEU A 18 -8.61 -15.32 -30.83
N ASN A 19 -7.37 -15.10 -31.27
CA ASN A 19 -6.77 -15.79 -32.42
C ASN A 19 -5.86 -16.98 -32.02
N ALA A 20 -5.81 -17.33 -30.73
CA ALA A 20 -5.01 -18.47 -30.28
C ALA A 20 -5.76 -19.79 -30.55
N ASN A 21 -5.27 -20.57 -31.51
CA ASN A 21 -5.70 -21.95 -31.72
C ASN A 21 -5.24 -22.83 -30.54
N ILE A 22 -6.15 -23.11 -29.61
CA ILE A 22 -5.95 -24.09 -28.55
C ILE A 22 -6.46 -25.44 -29.07
N GLY A 23 -5.59 -26.20 -29.75
CA GLY A 23 -5.91 -27.55 -30.25
C GLY A 23 -6.86 -27.61 -31.45
N PHE A 24 -7.46 -28.78 -31.69
CA PHE A 24 -8.28 -29.14 -32.88
C PHE A 24 -9.62 -28.40 -33.03
N ALA A 25 -9.85 -27.32 -32.29
CA ALA A 25 -11.05 -26.51 -32.42
C ALA A 25 -10.65 -25.12 -32.90
N GLU A 26 -10.87 -24.86 -34.20
CA GLU A 26 -10.94 -23.49 -34.70
C GLU A 26 -12.13 -22.81 -34.02
N ILE A 27 -11.86 -21.90 -33.08
CA ILE A 27 -12.90 -21.00 -32.57
C ILE A 27 -13.12 -19.94 -33.64
N SER A 28 -13.83 -20.30 -34.70
CA SER A 28 -14.45 -19.33 -35.58
C SER A 28 -15.58 -18.68 -34.78
N THR A 29 -15.32 -17.53 -34.15
CA THR A 29 -16.41 -16.67 -33.69
C THR A 29 -17.06 -16.05 -34.92
N ASN A 30 -17.88 -16.84 -35.61
CA ASN A 30 -18.87 -16.33 -36.56
C ASN A 30 -19.75 -15.37 -35.77
N LYS A 31 -19.54 -14.08 -35.97
CA LYS A 31 -20.25 -12.97 -35.31
C LYS A 31 -21.77 -12.95 -35.62
N GLU A 32 -22.30 -13.95 -36.31
CA GLU A 32 -23.68 -13.98 -36.82
C GLU A 32 -24.51 -15.19 -36.36
N LYS A 33 -24.01 -16.04 -35.46
CA LYS A 33 -24.87 -17.01 -34.77
C LYS A 33 -25.14 -16.53 -33.36
N PHE A 34 -26.21 -15.74 -33.21
CA PHE A 34 -26.82 -15.46 -31.92
C PHE A 34 -27.11 -16.80 -31.22
N ILE A 35 -26.43 -17.04 -30.09
CA ILE A 35 -26.57 -18.23 -29.25
C ILE A 35 -27.94 -18.22 -28.51
N PHE A 36 -28.62 -17.07 -28.52
CA PHE A 36 -29.88 -16.85 -27.84
C PHE A 36 -31.03 -16.77 -28.84
N THR A 37 -32.12 -17.47 -28.55
CA THR A 37 -33.40 -17.26 -29.21
C THR A 37 -33.89 -15.83 -29.00
N CYS A 38 -34.70 -15.28 -29.91
CA CYS A 38 -35.23 -13.90 -29.79
C CYS A 38 -35.89 -13.64 -28.42
N LYS A 39 -36.52 -14.67 -27.84
CA LYS A 39 -37.13 -14.62 -26.50
C LYS A 39 -36.08 -14.51 -25.38
N GLU A 40 -34.96 -15.22 -25.47
CA GLU A 40 -33.88 -15.13 -24.50
C GLU A 40 -33.20 -13.76 -24.55
N GLU A 41 -33.05 -13.18 -25.74
CA GLU A 41 -32.54 -11.82 -25.88
C GLU A 41 -33.51 -10.78 -25.27
N GLU A 42 -34.81 -10.95 -25.47
CA GLU A 42 -35.83 -10.12 -24.79
C GLU A 42 -35.80 -10.29 -23.27
N ILE A 43 -35.64 -11.51 -22.76
CA ILE A 43 -35.53 -11.78 -21.32
C ILE A 43 -34.28 -11.09 -20.75
N LEU A 44 -33.15 -11.12 -21.45
CA LEU A 44 -31.92 -10.44 -21.02
C LEU A 44 -32.09 -8.91 -21.04
N LYS A 45 -32.76 -8.35 -22.06
CA LYS A 45 -33.11 -6.92 -22.11
C LYS A 45 -34.04 -6.52 -20.96
N LEU A 46 -35.01 -7.36 -20.62
CA LEU A 46 -35.91 -7.13 -19.48
C LEU A 46 -35.18 -7.26 -18.13
N ALA A 47 -34.28 -8.23 -17.99
CA ALA A 47 -33.48 -8.44 -16.78
C ALA A 47 -32.55 -7.26 -16.50
N THR A 48 -31.83 -6.79 -17.51
CA THR A 48 -30.96 -5.59 -17.42
C THR A 48 -31.78 -4.35 -17.11
N ARG A 49 -32.98 -4.20 -17.71
CA ARG A 49 -33.89 -3.09 -17.40
C ARG A 49 -34.41 -3.15 -15.96
N LEU A 50 -34.75 -4.34 -15.46
CA LEU A 50 -35.16 -4.56 -14.07
C LEU A 50 -34.05 -4.19 -13.09
N GLU A 51 -32.80 -4.54 -13.40
CA GLU A 51 -31.65 -4.21 -12.58
C GLU A 51 -31.39 -2.70 -12.53
N LEU A 52 -31.54 -2.03 -13.67
CA LEU A 52 -31.45 -0.56 -13.76
C LEU A 52 -32.55 0.10 -12.92
N LEU A 53 -33.79 -0.37 -13.02
CA LEU A 53 -34.91 0.12 -12.21
C LEU A 53 -34.67 -0.11 -10.70
N LYS A 54 -34.18 -1.28 -10.31
CA LYS A 54 -33.78 -1.55 -8.91
C LYS A 54 -32.69 -0.59 -8.42
N LYS A 55 -31.73 -0.23 -9.28
CA LYS A 55 -30.71 0.77 -8.96
C LYS A 55 -31.33 2.16 -8.79
N GLN A 56 -32.22 2.57 -9.69
CA GLN A 56 -32.94 3.85 -9.59
C GLN A 56 -33.78 3.94 -8.32
N ILE A 57 -34.51 2.87 -7.96
CA ILE A 57 -35.28 2.81 -6.71
C ILE A 57 -34.38 3.00 -5.49
N ARG A 58 -33.22 2.33 -5.44
CA ARG A 58 -32.26 2.50 -4.33
C ARG A 58 -31.74 3.94 -4.23
N VAL A 59 -31.43 4.57 -5.35
CA VAL A 59 -30.98 5.98 -5.39
C VAL A 59 -32.10 6.89 -4.88
N LEU A 60 -33.33 6.72 -5.37
CA LEU A 60 -34.47 7.52 -4.95
C LEU A 60 -34.78 7.35 -3.46
N GLN A 61 -34.77 6.11 -2.94
CA GLN A 61 -34.94 5.81 -1.52
C GLN A 61 -33.87 6.52 -0.68
N TYR A 62 -32.61 6.48 -1.10
CA TYR A 62 -31.53 7.20 -0.42
C TYR A 62 -31.73 8.72 -0.45
N THR A 63 -32.14 9.28 -1.58
CA THR A 63 -32.40 10.73 -1.68
C THR A 63 -33.58 11.17 -0.82
N LEU A 64 -34.64 10.38 -0.73
CA LEU A 64 -35.79 10.64 0.14
C LEU A 64 -35.42 10.54 1.61
N GLN A 65 -34.62 9.53 1.99
CA GLN A 65 -34.13 9.39 3.36
C GLN A 65 -33.21 10.56 3.75
N ARG A 66 -32.35 11.01 2.83
CA ARG A 66 -31.49 12.18 3.03
C ARG A 66 -32.31 13.46 3.21
N LYS A 67 -33.33 13.69 2.37
CA LYS A 67 -34.24 14.85 2.51
C LYS A 67 -34.99 14.83 3.84
N ARG A 68 -35.53 13.66 4.24
CA ARG A 68 -36.19 13.50 5.54
C ARG A 68 -35.24 13.78 6.71
N CYS A 69 -33.97 13.38 6.63
CA CYS A 69 -32.98 13.72 7.67
C CYS A 69 -32.65 15.22 7.71
N LEU A 70 -32.60 15.91 6.56
CA LEU A 70 -32.36 17.35 6.48
C LEU A 70 -33.55 18.16 7.02
N GLU A 71 -34.78 17.79 6.68
CA GLU A 71 -36.02 18.39 7.20
C GLU A 71 -36.15 18.19 8.73
N HIS A 72 -35.62 17.09 9.26
CA HIS A 72 -35.60 16.83 10.71
C HIS A 72 -34.54 17.66 11.45
N PHE A 73 -33.48 18.09 10.76
CA PHE A 73 -32.42 18.95 11.32
C PHE A 73 -32.85 20.42 11.35
N GLU A 74 -33.59 20.91 10.35
CA GLU A 74 -34.08 22.29 10.31
C GLU A 74 -35.24 22.56 11.29
N SER A 75 -35.87 21.52 11.85
CA SER A 75 -36.98 21.64 12.82
C SER A 75 -36.58 21.45 14.28
N SER A 76 -35.31 21.13 14.57
CA SER A 76 -34.85 20.76 15.92
C SER A 76 -33.72 21.67 16.41
N ASP A 77 -33.98 22.98 16.46
CA ASP A 77 -33.06 24.02 16.97
C ASP A 77 -32.94 24.07 18.52
N LEU A 78 -33.18 22.96 19.23
CA LEU A 78 -32.97 22.89 20.68
C LEU A 78 -32.41 21.50 21.06
N ASP A 79 -31.18 21.48 21.58
CA ASP A 79 -30.44 20.37 22.20
C ASP A 79 -29.48 19.53 21.31
N GLY A 80 -28.42 20.19 20.80
CA GLY A 80 -27.41 19.58 19.91
C GLY A 80 -26.50 18.51 20.54
N GLU A 81 -26.30 18.51 21.87
CA GLU A 81 -25.33 17.61 22.52
C GLU A 81 -25.92 16.19 22.76
N SER A 82 -27.23 16.10 22.99
CA SER A 82 -27.98 14.85 23.19
C SER A 82 -28.23 14.08 21.88
N VAL A 83 -28.46 14.79 20.77
CA VAL A 83 -28.72 14.17 19.47
C VAL A 83 -27.43 13.67 18.80
N GLU A 84 -26.32 14.40 18.96
CA GLU A 84 -25.04 14.03 18.36
C GLU A 84 -24.45 12.77 19.02
N THR A 85 -24.53 12.66 20.35
CA THR A 85 -24.16 11.43 21.08
C THR A 85 -25.03 10.23 20.66
N SER A 86 -26.33 10.41 20.47
CA SER A 86 -27.24 9.35 19.98
C SER A 86 -26.94 8.91 18.53
N LEU A 87 -26.56 9.86 17.66
CA LEU A 87 -26.18 9.56 16.28
C LEU A 87 -24.82 8.85 16.19
N GLU A 88 -23.86 9.23 17.03
CA GLU A 88 -22.58 8.55 17.13
C GLU A 88 -22.73 7.11 17.62
N GLU A 89 -23.54 6.87 18.65
CA GLU A 89 -23.83 5.53 19.16
C GLU A 89 -24.51 4.67 18.08
N ARG A 90 -25.52 5.21 17.39
CA ARG A 90 -26.19 4.50 16.28
C ARG A 90 -25.25 4.22 15.11
N ASN A 91 -24.26 5.09 14.86
CA ASN A 91 -23.22 4.85 13.84
C ASN A 91 -22.21 3.79 14.28
N LYS A 92 -21.83 3.75 15.56
CA LYS A 92 -20.98 2.68 16.13
C LYS A 92 -21.69 1.34 16.02
N GLU A 93 -22.97 1.28 16.39
CA GLU A 93 -23.78 0.07 16.28
C GLU A 93 -23.91 -0.42 14.84
N LYS A 94 -24.22 0.48 13.89
CA LYS A 94 -24.24 0.14 12.46
C LYS A 94 -22.90 -0.38 11.96
N LYS A 95 -21.77 0.23 12.36
CA LYS A 95 -20.43 -0.25 11.98
C LYS A 95 -20.19 -1.68 12.47
N ILE A 96 -20.60 -2.00 13.70
CA ILE A 96 -20.50 -3.36 14.25
C ILE A 96 -21.34 -4.34 13.42
N VAL A 97 -22.58 -3.98 13.10
CA VAL A 97 -23.47 -4.81 12.28
C VAL A 97 -22.90 -5.01 10.86
N TYR A 98 -22.37 -3.96 10.23
CA TYR A 98 -21.72 -4.06 8.92
C TYR A 98 -20.48 -4.95 8.96
N ALA A 99 -19.65 -4.85 10.00
CA ALA A 99 -18.51 -5.72 10.18
C ALA A 99 -18.93 -7.19 10.30
N ALA A 100 -19.97 -7.47 11.11
CA ALA A 100 -20.53 -8.81 11.27
C ALA A 100 -21.17 -9.36 9.99
N LEU A 101 -21.84 -8.51 9.21
CA LEU A 101 -22.42 -8.91 7.93
C LEU A 101 -21.33 -9.19 6.90
N ASN A 102 -20.27 -8.38 6.87
CA ASN A 102 -19.15 -8.56 5.96
C ASN A 102 -18.39 -9.86 6.26
N THR A 103 -18.15 -10.18 7.54
CA THR A 103 -17.54 -11.46 7.92
C THR A 103 -18.44 -12.63 7.53
N LYS A 104 -19.74 -12.54 7.76
CA LYS A 104 -20.72 -13.56 7.35
C LYS A 104 -20.74 -13.78 5.83
N ASN A 105 -20.76 -12.71 5.03
CA ASN A 105 -20.73 -12.80 3.57
C ASN A 105 -19.42 -13.43 3.10
N ARG A 106 -18.28 -13.02 3.66
CA ARG A 106 -16.98 -13.62 3.32
C ARG A 106 -16.93 -15.12 3.61
N VAL A 107 -17.51 -15.55 4.75
CA VAL A 107 -17.61 -16.98 5.09
C VAL A 107 -18.53 -17.72 4.10
N LYS A 108 -19.67 -17.11 3.74
CA LYS A 108 -20.59 -17.69 2.75
C LYS A 108 -19.94 -17.84 1.38
N ASP A 109 -19.21 -16.83 0.92
CA ASP A 109 -18.53 -16.86 -0.39
C ASP A 109 -17.46 -17.97 -0.41
N LYS A 110 -16.66 -18.08 0.65
CA LYS A 110 -15.71 -19.18 0.81
C LYS A 110 -16.39 -20.56 0.90
N ALA A 111 -17.54 -20.65 1.56
CA ALA A 111 -18.28 -21.91 1.64
C ALA A 111 -18.84 -22.32 0.26
N ALA A 112 -19.32 -21.36 -0.54
CA ALA A 112 -19.77 -21.61 -1.90
C ALA A 112 -18.60 -22.05 -2.81
N GLU A 113 -17.46 -21.37 -2.73
CA GLU A 113 -16.23 -21.74 -3.43
C GLU A 113 -15.77 -23.17 -3.08
N ASN A 114 -15.70 -23.49 -1.78
CA ASN A 114 -15.35 -24.83 -1.32
C ASN A 114 -16.35 -25.90 -1.79
N THR A 115 -17.64 -25.56 -1.89
CA THR A 115 -18.66 -26.49 -2.39
C THR A 115 -18.44 -26.79 -3.87
N GLU A 116 -18.08 -25.79 -4.65
CA GLU A 116 -17.79 -25.96 -6.08
C GLU A 116 -16.50 -26.76 -6.31
N ILE A 117 -15.44 -26.46 -5.56
CA ILE A 117 -14.20 -27.25 -5.57
C ILE A 117 -14.51 -28.70 -5.16
N GLY A 118 -15.29 -28.89 -4.09
CA GLY A 118 -15.72 -30.21 -3.63
C GLY A 118 -16.53 -30.96 -4.69
N ARG A 119 -17.43 -30.29 -5.43
CA ARG A 119 -18.21 -30.87 -6.53
C ARG A 119 -17.30 -31.37 -7.66
N VAL A 120 -16.31 -30.57 -8.06
CA VAL A 120 -15.32 -30.96 -9.06
C VAL A 120 -14.56 -32.19 -8.57
N ILE A 121 -14.04 -32.18 -7.34
CA ILE A 121 -13.32 -33.33 -6.77
C ILE A 121 -14.21 -34.58 -6.69
N MET A 122 -15.47 -34.46 -6.25
CA MET A 122 -16.38 -35.61 -6.18
C MET A 122 -16.72 -36.15 -7.57
N THR A 123 -17.00 -35.27 -8.53
CA THR A 123 -17.28 -35.68 -9.92
C THR A 123 -16.03 -36.32 -10.54
N SER A 124 -14.85 -35.83 -10.16
CA SER A 124 -13.56 -36.33 -10.58
C SER A 124 -13.29 -37.76 -10.06
N LEU A 125 -13.60 -38.02 -8.79
CA LEU A 125 -13.35 -39.31 -8.13
C LEU A 125 -14.42 -40.37 -8.41
N PHE A 126 -15.64 -39.97 -8.77
CA PHE A 126 -16.78 -40.86 -8.93
C PHE A 126 -17.35 -40.93 -10.36
N SER A 127 -16.66 -40.41 -11.39
CA SER A 127 -17.10 -40.53 -12.79
C SER A 127 -16.98 -41.98 -13.30
N GLU A 128 -18.01 -42.50 -13.96
CA GLU A 128 -18.11 -43.91 -14.40
C GLU A 128 -17.26 -44.24 -15.65
N GLY A 129 -16.53 -43.27 -16.24
CA GLY A 129 -15.71 -43.47 -17.44
C GLY A 129 -14.19 -43.41 -17.20
N ASN A 130 -13.44 -44.29 -17.88
CA ASN A 130 -11.96 -44.36 -17.96
C ASN A 130 -11.17 -43.86 -16.73
N LYS A 131 -11.40 -44.54 -15.60
CA LYS A 131 -10.87 -44.21 -14.26
C LYS A 131 -9.34 -44.01 -14.20
N THR A 132 -8.55 -44.76 -14.96
CA THR A 132 -7.08 -44.79 -14.80
C THR A 132 -6.35 -43.53 -15.24
N SER A 133 -6.77 -42.89 -16.33
CA SER A 133 -6.07 -41.68 -16.84
C SER A 133 -6.46 -40.43 -16.05
N TYR A 134 -7.71 -40.35 -15.63
CA TYR A 134 -8.24 -39.18 -14.96
C TYR A 134 -7.86 -39.16 -13.47
N GLU A 135 -7.84 -40.32 -12.79
CA GLU A 135 -7.29 -40.45 -11.44
C GLU A 135 -5.79 -40.12 -11.38
N SER A 136 -5.00 -40.52 -12.40
CA SER A 136 -3.57 -40.17 -12.49
C SER A 136 -3.38 -38.65 -12.62
N CYS A 137 -4.14 -38.00 -13.51
CA CYS A 137 -4.09 -36.55 -13.70
C CYS A 137 -4.51 -35.79 -12.42
N LEU A 138 -5.58 -36.25 -11.75
CA LEU A 138 -6.02 -35.64 -10.49
C LEU A 138 -4.97 -35.78 -9.38
N ASN A 139 -4.33 -36.95 -9.24
CA ASN A 139 -3.26 -37.16 -8.28
C ASN A 139 -2.05 -36.27 -8.58
N GLU A 140 -1.68 -36.09 -9.85
CA GLU A 140 -0.64 -35.15 -10.25
C GLU A 140 -0.99 -33.71 -9.87
N MET A 141 -2.23 -33.27 -10.10
CA MET A 141 -2.69 -31.94 -9.69
C MET A 141 -2.70 -31.74 -8.17
N ILE A 142 -3.10 -32.76 -7.41
CA ILE A 142 -3.08 -32.74 -5.94
C ILE A 142 -1.64 -32.64 -5.44
N ASN A 143 -0.73 -33.45 -5.97
CA ASN A 143 0.69 -33.40 -5.63
C ASN A 143 1.30 -32.03 -5.97
N HIS A 144 0.96 -31.47 -7.14
CA HIS A 144 1.43 -30.14 -7.54
C HIS A 144 0.93 -29.05 -6.60
N ARG A 145 -0.35 -29.09 -6.21
CA ARG A 145 -0.92 -28.18 -5.20
C ARG A 145 -0.17 -28.31 -3.89
N ASP A 146 0.09 -29.52 -3.41
CA ASP A 146 0.72 -29.75 -2.11
C ASP A 146 2.18 -29.26 -2.10
N ILE A 147 2.91 -29.40 -3.21
CA ILE A 147 4.24 -28.80 -3.40
C ILE A 147 4.17 -27.27 -3.32
N LEU A 148 3.22 -26.65 -4.02
CA LEU A 148 3.04 -25.20 -4.01
C LEU A 148 2.66 -24.68 -2.61
N VAL A 149 1.77 -25.37 -1.90
CA VAL A 149 1.37 -25.03 -0.53
C VAL A 149 2.54 -25.17 0.43
N SER A 150 3.34 -26.23 0.30
CA SER A 150 4.56 -26.41 1.10
C SER A 150 5.56 -25.28 0.87
N GLY A 151 5.81 -24.90 -0.39
CA GLY A 151 6.68 -23.77 -0.74
C GLY A 151 6.17 -22.44 -0.21
N PHE A 152 4.85 -22.20 -0.30
CA PHE A 152 4.22 -21.03 0.28
C PHE A 152 4.38 -20.98 1.81
N LEU A 153 4.11 -22.08 2.50
CA LEU A 153 4.24 -22.15 3.96
C LEU A 153 5.68 -21.90 4.42
N LYS A 154 6.67 -22.46 3.71
CA LYS A 154 8.08 -22.20 3.98
C LYS A 154 8.43 -20.72 3.83
N SER A 155 8.04 -20.12 2.71
CA SER A 155 8.29 -18.69 2.44
C SER A 155 7.58 -17.79 3.47
N HIS A 156 6.38 -18.18 3.89
CA HIS A 156 5.62 -17.47 4.93
C HIS A 156 6.31 -17.56 6.29
N GLN A 157 6.87 -18.73 6.64
CA GLN A 157 7.63 -18.90 7.88
C GLN A 157 8.93 -18.09 7.88
N GLU A 158 9.64 -18.03 6.75
CA GLU A 158 10.82 -17.16 6.58
C GLU A 158 10.44 -15.68 6.74
N LEU A 159 9.33 -15.25 6.14
CA LEU A 159 8.81 -13.89 6.28
C LEU A 159 8.50 -13.55 7.75
N LEU A 160 7.85 -14.45 8.48
CA LEU A 160 7.57 -14.27 9.91
C LEU A 160 8.86 -14.15 10.74
N GLY A 161 9.89 -14.94 10.41
CA GLY A 161 11.22 -14.84 11.02
C GLY A 161 11.85 -13.45 10.82
N ILE A 162 11.88 -12.98 9.56
CA ILE A 162 12.40 -11.65 9.21
C ILE A 162 11.59 -10.55 9.91
N GLN A 163 10.27 -10.69 9.96
CA GLN A 163 9.41 -9.73 10.63
C GLN A 163 9.70 -9.65 12.14
N TYR A 164 9.94 -10.80 12.78
CA TYR A 164 10.34 -10.87 14.17
C TYR A 164 11.70 -10.17 14.40
N GLU A 165 12.70 -10.48 13.57
CA GLU A 165 14.01 -9.81 13.62
C GLU A 165 13.91 -8.29 13.44
N LEU A 166 13.10 -7.84 12.49
CA LEU A 166 12.86 -6.41 12.25
C LEU A 166 12.21 -5.74 13.46
N THR A 167 11.25 -6.39 14.13
CA THR A 167 10.65 -5.85 15.35
C THR A 167 11.66 -5.75 16.50
N ASN A 168 12.55 -6.74 16.63
CA ASN A 168 13.60 -6.71 17.65
C ASN A 168 14.64 -5.62 17.34
N LEU A 169 15.03 -5.46 16.08
CA LEU A 169 15.93 -4.41 15.64
C LEU A 169 15.33 -3.02 15.91
N LYS A 170 14.04 -2.82 15.61
CA LYS A 170 13.33 -1.57 15.94
C LYS A 170 13.36 -1.28 17.44
N LYS A 171 13.13 -2.28 18.29
CA LYS A 171 13.22 -2.12 19.76
C LYS A 171 14.64 -1.73 20.18
N ALA A 172 15.67 -2.39 19.65
CA ALA A 172 17.06 -2.08 19.95
C ALA A 172 17.44 -0.65 19.52
N VAL A 173 16.97 -0.21 18.35
CA VAL A 173 17.17 1.17 17.85
C VAL A 173 16.51 2.20 18.79
N ILE A 174 15.30 1.94 19.26
CA ILE A 174 14.62 2.82 20.22
C ILE A 174 15.44 2.95 21.51
N VAL A 175 15.92 1.84 22.07
CA VAL A 175 16.76 1.85 23.28
C VAL A 175 18.02 2.67 23.06
N ARG A 176 18.73 2.45 21.94
CA ARG A 176 19.93 3.22 21.57
C ARG A 176 19.65 4.70 21.38
N HIS A 177 18.50 5.08 20.82
CA HIS A 177 18.11 6.49 20.73
C HIS A 177 17.82 7.11 22.10
N ILE A 178 17.25 6.35 23.05
CA ILE A 178 17.04 6.82 24.42
C ILE A 178 18.39 7.05 25.10
N GLU A 179 19.33 6.10 24.98
CA GLU A 179 20.70 6.22 25.51
C GLU A 179 21.42 7.43 24.91
N ASN A 180 21.39 7.59 23.59
CA ASN A 180 21.98 8.76 22.91
C ASN A 180 21.37 10.08 23.39
N ARG A 181 20.05 10.12 23.67
CA ARG A 181 19.41 11.31 24.23
C ARG A 181 19.82 11.60 25.68
N ILE A 182 20.12 10.57 26.47
CA ILE A 182 20.64 10.71 27.83
C ILE A 182 22.08 11.22 27.77
N LEU A 183 22.92 10.62 26.92
CA LEU A 183 24.30 11.06 26.71
C LEU A 183 24.37 12.49 26.19
N MET A 184 23.52 12.86 25.21
CA MET A 184 23.43 14.25 24.73
C MET A 184 22.98 15.22 25.83
N ARG A 185 22.09 14.80 26.74
CA ARG A 185 21.75 15.61 27.92
C ARG A 185 22.93 15.78 28.85
N GLN A 186 23.68 14.72 29.15
CA GLN A 186 24.88 14.79 29.98
C GLN A 186 25.97 15.66 29.34
N ILE A 187 26.19 15.53 28.04
CA ILE A 187 27.09 16.41 27.28
C ILE A 187 26.61 17.84 27.45
N ASN A 188 25.35 18.13 27.12
CA ASN A 188 24.80 19.48 27.27
C ASN A 188 24.90 20.01 28.70
N GLU A 189 24.72 19.20 29.74
CA GLU A 189 24.93 19.61 31.14
C GLU A 189 26.40 19.96 31.42
N ILE A 190 27.35 19.24 30.83
CA ILE A 190 28.79 19.52 30.94
C ILE A 190 29.16 20.77 30.12
N THR A 191 28.63 20.96 28.91
CA THR A 191 28.90 22.12 28.05
C THR A 191 28.14 23.38 28.50
N SER A 192 26.98 23.24 29.13
CA SER A 192 26.16 24.35 29.64
C SER A 192 26.52 24.75 31.06
N LYS A 193 27.19 23.89 31.85
CA LYS A 193 27.97 24.35 33.00
C LYS A 193 29.05 25.27 32.43
N PRO A 194 28.95 26.59 32.60
CA PRO A 194 30.02 27.44 32.16
C PRO A 194 31.26 27.02 32.95
N MET A 195 32.41 27.12 32.32
CA MET A 195 33.73 26.91 32.90
C MET A 195 34.02 28.03 33.95
N THR A 196 33.08 28.31 34.85
CA THR A 196 33.05 29.45 35.79
C THR A 196 33.94 29.26 36.99
N LYS A 197 34.64 28.13 37.12
CA LYS A 197 35.60 27.94 38.22
C LYS A 197 37.06 28.18 37.83
N TYR A 198 37.37 28.51 36.57
CA TYR A 198 38.76 28.76 36.14
C TYR A 198 39.04 30.17 35.59
N TYR A 199 38.02 31.04 35.45
CA TYR A 199 38.22 32.41 34.95
C TYR A 199 37.38 33.43 35.73
N GLU A 200 37.69 33.65 37.00
CA GLU A 200 37.23 34.84 37.74
C GLU A 200 38.12 36.08 37.48
N SER A 201 39.00 36.05 36.47
CA SER A 201 39.84 37.18 36.11
C SER A 201 39.92 37.37 34.60
N SER A 202 38.92 38.02 34.01
CA SER A 202 39.04 38.87 32.80
C SER A 202 37.65 39.31 32.35
N GLY A 203 37.21 40.46 32.85
CA GLY A 203 35.92 41.08 32.50
C GLY A 203 35.84 41.64 31.07
N ASN A 204 36.89 41.54 30.25
CA ASN A 204 36.91 42.07 28.88
C ASN A 204 36.80 41.01 27.77
N ASN A 205 37.08 39.73 28.05
CA ASN A 205 37.23 38.73 26.97
C ASN A 205 35.93 37.99 26.61
N GLN A 206 34.87 38.06 27.42
CA GLN A 206 33.63 37.30 27.13
C GLN A 206 32.88 37.83 25.90
N ALA A 207 32.83 39.15 25.69
CA ALA A 207 32.20 39.73 24.50
C ALA A 207 32.97 39.38 23.22
N GLU A 208 34.31 39.37 23.30
CA GLU A 208 35.20 39.00 22.20
C GLU A 208 35.10 37.51 21.86
N ILE A 209 35.00 36.64 22.87
CA ILE A 209 34.78 35.19 22.69
C ILE A 209 33.41 34.92 22.03
N LEU A 210 32.36 35.66 22.41
CA LEU A 210 31.05 35.52 21.79
C LEU A 210 31.05 35.99 20.33
N GLN A 211 31.73 37.11 20.02
CA GLN A 211 31.92 37.55 18.64
C GLN A 211 32.73 36.54 17.82
N LEU A 212 33.79 35.97 18.39
CA LEU A 212 34.59 34.93 17.73
C LEU A 212 33.76 33.67 17.45
N LYS A 213 32.87 33.27 18.36
CA LYS A 213 31.95 32.15 18.13
C LYS A 213 30.97 32.42 16.99
N ILE A 214 30.39 33.62 16.93
CA ILE A 214 29.49 34.03 15.83
C ILE A 214 30.24 34.09 14.50
N ASN A 215 31.48 34.56 14.51
CA ASN A 215 32.32 34.60 13.32
C ASN A 215 32.70 33.20 12.84
N LEU A 216 32.95 32.26 13.77
CA LEU A 216 33.23 30.86 13.44
C LEU A 216 32.00 30.17 12.83
N THR A 217 30.81 30.35 13.42
CA THR A 217 29.58 29.77 12.86
C THR A 217 29.25 30.35 11.49
N ASN A 218 29.45 31.66 11.29
CA ASN A 218 29.30 32.31 9.99
C ASN A 218 30.35 31.85 8.96
N ALA A 219 31.59 31.58 9.38
CA ALA A 219 32.60 31.02 8.50
C ALA A 219 32.27 29.57 8.10
N ARG A 220 31.72 28.78 9.03
CA ARG A 220 31.27 27.41 8.78
C ARG A 220 30.12 27.37 7.78
N SER A 221 29.10 28.22 7.94
CA SER A 221 27.97 28.29 7.01
C SER A 221 28.39 28.75 5.62
N LYS A 222 29.27 29.76 5.52
CA LYS A 222 29.84 30.19 4.23
C LYS A 222 30.63 29.07 3.54
N ARG A 223 31.41 28.30 4.30
CA ARG A 223 32.15 27.14 3.77
C ARG A 223 31.21 26.07 3.22
N GLU A 224 30.13 25.76 3.91
CA GLU A 224 29.11 24.79 3.45
C GLU A 224 28.42 25.24 2.16
N ILE A 225 28.08 26.52 2.05
CA ILE A 225 27.49 27.08 0.83
C ILE A 225 28.45 26.93 -0.35
N VAL A 226 29.72 27.31 -0.18
CA VAL A 226 30.74 27.19 -1.24
C VAL A 226 30.95 25.73 -1.64
N ARG A 227 30.95 24.81 -0.67
CA ARG A 227 31.01 23.35 -0.90
C ARG A 227 29.86 22.86 -1.77
N ASN A 228 28.63 23.23 -1.45
CA ASN A 228 27.44 22.81 -2.20
C ASN A 228 27.43 23.39 -3.61
N VAL A 229 27.86 24.64 -3.78
CA VAL A 229 27.97 25.29 -5.09
C VAL A 229 29.04 24.60 -5.95
N LEU A 230 30.20 24.25 -5.38
CA LEU A 230 31.25 23.52 -6.09
C LEU A 230 30.79 22.11 -6.50
N GLN A 231 30.10 21.39 -5.63
CA GLN A 231 29.51 20.09 -5.98
C GLN A 231 28.49 20.22 -7.10
N GLY A 232 27.60 21.21 -7.01
CA GLY A 232 26.62 21.51 -8.06
C GLY A 232 27.30 21.82 -9.39
N LEU A 233 28.31 22.70 -9.39
CA LEU A 233 29.07 23.04 -10.60
C LEU A 233 29.78 21.83 -11.22
N ILE A 234 30.42 20.98 -10.42
CA ILE A 234 31.11 19.78 -10.92
C ILE A 234 30.09 18.81 -11.54
N LEU A 235 28.95 18.59 -10.87
CA LEU A 235 27.89 17.69 -11.35
C LEU A 235 27.17 18.23 -12.60
N GLU A 236 26.92 19.54 -12.66
CA GLU A 236 26.22 20.20 -13.77
C GLU A 236 27.12 20.52 -14.97
N SER A 237 28.45 20.51 -14.78
CA SER A 237 29.40 20.79 -15.86
C SER A 237 29.45 19.73 -16.97
N GLY A 238 28.85 18.55 -16.75
CA GLY A 238 28.85 17.45 -17.72
C GLY A 238 30.22 16.80 -17.95
N VAL A 239 31.23 17.15 -17.15
CA VAL A 239 32.56 16.54 -17.17
C VAL A 239 32.52 15.19 -16.46
N GLU A 240 33.16 14.16 -17.02
CA GLU A 240 33.31 12.83 -16.38
C GLU A 240 34.28 12.88 -15.19
N TRP A 241 33.83 13.48 -14.10
CA TRP A 241 34.61 13.71 -12.88
C TRP A 241 35.02 12.43 -12.14
N ALA A 242 34.40 11.30 -12.44
CA ALA A 242 34.76 10.00 -11.88
C ALA A 242 36.07 9.43 -12.46
N ASN A 243 36.45 9.85 -13.67
CA ASN A 243 37.65 9.37 -14.36
C ASN A 243 38.87 10.30 -14.17
N ASP A 244 38.65 11.53 -13.70
CA ASP A 244 39.71 12.50 -13.37
C ASP A 244 40.08 12.37 -11.89
N GLU A 245 41.31 11.90 -11.61
CA GLU A 245 41.83 11.70 -10.25
C GLU A 245 41.83 13.00 -9.42
N HIS A 246 42.06 14.15 -10.06
CA HIS A 246 42.05 15.44 -9.37
C HIS A 246 40.63 15.87 -9.00
N LEU A 247 39.68 15.67 -9.90
CA LEU A 247 38.28 16.07 -9.69
C LEU A 247 37.58 15.12 -8.72
N LEU A 248 37.88 13.83 -8.78
CA LEU A 248 37.45 12.82 -7.82
C LEU A 248 37.97 13.13 -6.42
N LYS A 249 39.26 13.44 -6.28
CA LYS A 249 39.86 13.82 -5.00
C LYS A 249 39.22 15.08 -4.42
N LEU A 250 38.96 16.09 -5.26
CA LEU A 250 38.23 17.29 -4.85
C LEU A 250 36.81 16.94 -4.40
N MET A 251 36.09 16.08 -5.12
CA MET A 251 34.73 15.69 -4.76
C MET A 251 34.66 14.89 -3.46
N LEU A 252 35.67 14.06 -3.18
CA LEU A 252 35.82 13.32 -1.93
C LEU A 252 36.17 14.24 -0.75
N VAL A 253 37.10 15.19 -0.94
CA VAL A 253 37.44 16.19 0.08
C VAL A 253 36.26 17.12 0.37
N ILE A 254 35.46 17.41 -0.66
CA ILE A 254 34.19 18.12 -0.52
C ILE A 254 33.08 17.14 -0.03
N GLY A 255 33.29 15.84 0.06
CA GLY A 255 32.30 14.84 0.52
C GLY A 255 32.40 14.53 2.02
N GLU A 256 33.61 14.57 2.57
CA GLU A 256 33.87 14.25 3.98
C GLU A 256 33.36 15.36 4.93
N GLU A 257 32.49 14.98 5.87
CA GLU A 257 32.10 15.83 7.00
C GLU A 257 33.24 15.86 8.03
N ILE A 258 33.70 17.07 8.40
CA ILE A 258 34.56 17.33 9.57
C ILE A 258 33.74 18.05 10.63
#